data_AF-A0A970ES23-F1
#
_entry.id   AF-A0A970ES23-F1
#
_cell.length_a   1.000
_cell.length_b   1.000
_cell.length_c   1.000
_cell.angle_alpha   90.00
_cell.angle_beta   90.00
_cell.angle_gamma   90.00
#
_symmetry.space_group_name_H-M   'P 1'
#
loop_
_entity.id
_entity.type
_entity.pdbx_description
1 polymer ?
#
loop_
_entity_poly.entity_id
_entity_poly.type
_entity_poly.pdbx_seq_one_letter_code
_entity_poly.pdbx_strand_id
1 'polypeptide(L)'
;MDQVYFIDDEFAITASSDPWALGTQVDDPAVVAALAAGEPYAHTRFDQRRAEQFYEVYVPVFTGADYAGALVISMSTEPTRAMVRTASGLAVVAATIGFATFSYVILSHFQHNRELVALAYQDSLSGLPNKAYLMEVLDEALGRGLDRPQAIMMIHCRNIGAINSAYGFDIGDRALLELSRRLQAFVSEQRRLFHFAT
;
A
#
# COMPACT_ATOMS: atom_id res chain seq x y z
N MET A 1 17.49 -31.64 -14.10
CA MET A 1 17.19 -33.02 -13.65
C MET A 1 18.12 -33.35 -12.50
N ASP A 2 17.59 -33.88 -11.41
CA ASP A 2 18.40 -34.27 -10.26
C ASP A 2 19.31 -35.44 -10.63
N GLN A 3 20.53 -35.44 -10.11
CA GLN A 3 21.54 -36.45 -10.40
C GLN A 3 22.12 -37.00 -9.10
N VAL A 4 22.48 -38.27 -9.12
CA VAL A 4 23.17 -38.93 -8.00
C VAL A 4 24.39 -39.64 -8.55
N TYR A 5 25.54 -39.41 -7.94
CA TYR A 5 26.79 -40.06 -8.32
C TYR A 5 27.66 -40.36 -7.12
N PHE A 6 28.56 -41.33 -7.25
CA PHE A 6 29.48 -41.76 -6.21
C PHE A 6 30.90 -41.43 -6.65
N ILE A 7 31.65 -40.81 -5.73
CA ILE A 7 33.05 -40.47 -5.88
C ILE A 7 33.86 -41.42 -4.98
N ASP A 8 34.91 -42.03 -5.50
CA ASP A 8 35.82 -42.87 -4.72
C ASP A 8 36.85 -42.03 -3.92
N ASP A 9 37.77 -42.72 -3.26
CA ASP A 9 38.89 -42.13 -2.51
C ASP A 9 39.99 -41.51 -3.40
N GLU A 10 39.97 -41.80 -4.70
CA GLU A 10 40.82 -41.18 -5.73
C GLU A 10 40.18 -39.92 -6.35
N PHE A 11 39.03 -39.49 -5.82
CA PHE A 11 38.22 -38.36 -6.29
C PHE A 11 37.69 -38.53 -7.73
N ALA A 12 37.51 -39.77 -8.19
CA ALA A 12 36.93 -40.10 -9.48
C ALA A 12 35.48 -40.57 -9.34
N ILE A 13 34.63 -40.17 -10.30
CA ILE A 13 33.23 -40.64 -10.33
C ILE A 13 33.18 -42.07 -10.85
N THR A 14 32.81 -43.03 -10.00
CA THR A 14 32.77 -44.47 -10.33
C THR A 14 31.37 -45.00 -10.55
N ALA A 15 30.34 -44.33 -10.03
CA ALA A 15 28.94 -44.62 -10.32
C ALA A 15 28.16 -43.32 -10.50
N SER A 16 27.20 -43.28 -11.43
CA SER A 16 26.43 -42.06 -11.71
C SER A 16 25.10 -42.40 -12.37
N SER A 17 24.05 -41.64 -12.06
CA SER A 17 22.80 -41.63 -12.81
C SER A 17 22.92 -40.97 -14.19
N ASP A 18 23.99 -40.18 -14.42
CA ASP A 18 24.40 -39.66 -15.71
C ASP A 18 25.63 -40.44 -16.22
N PRO A 19 25.49 -41.30 -17.25
CA PRO A 19 26.59 -42.12 -17.77
C PRO A 19 27.78 -41.31 -18.28
N TRP A 20 27.59 -40.04 -18.67
CA TRP A 20 28.67 -39.20 -19.18
C TRP A 20 29.57 -38.63 -18.08
N ALA A 21 29.14 -38.72 -16.82
CA ALA A 21 29.95 -38.27 -15.68
C ALA A 21 30.96 -39.33 -15.21
N LEU A 22 30.80 -40.59 -15.61
CA LEU A 22 31.69 -41.69 -15.20
C LEU A 22 33.14 -41.43 -15.63
N GLY A 23 34.07 -41.63 -14.70
CA GLY A 23 35.50 -41.39 -14.90
C GLY A 23 35.91 -39.90 -14.88
N THR A 24 34.97 -38.98 -14.63
CA THR A 24 35.33 -37.57 -14.43
C THR A 24 36.00 -37.40 -13.08
N GLN A 25 37.14 -36.69 -13.07
CA GLN A 25 37.85 -36.37 -11.84
C GLN A 25 37.30 -35.07 -11.24
N VAL A 26 37.13 -35.05 -9.92
CA VAL A 26 36.63 -33.89 -9.19
C VAL A 26 37.79 -33.00 -8.80
N ASP A 27 37.91 -31.86 -9.48
CA ASP A 27 39.06 -30.95 -9.32
C ASP A 27 38.76 -29.72 -8.46
N ASP A 28 37.53 -29.57 -7.95
CA ASP A 28 37.17 -28.41 -7.12
C ASP A 28 37.89 -28.49 -5.76
N PRO A 29 38.81 -27.55 -5.45
CA PRO A 29 39.64 -27.64 -4.25
C PRO A 29 38.84 -27.66 -2.94
N ALA A 30 37.69 -26.98 -2.90
CA ALA A 30 36.86 -26.93 -1.70
C ALA A 30 36.13 -28.27 -1.49
N VAL A 31 35.69 -28.90 -2.58
CA VAL A 31 35.06 -30.23 -2.55
C VAL A 31 36.10 -31.28 -2.16
N VAL A 32 37.26 -31.29 -2.81
CA VAL A 32 38.35 -32.25 -2.52
C VAL A 32 38.79 -32.15 -1.06
N ALA A 33 38.96 -30.93 -0.54
CA ALA A 33 39.33 -30.73 0.87
C ALA A 33 38.27 -31.28 1.84
N ALA A 34 36.99 -31.10 1.55
CA ALA A 34 35.91 -31.61 2.39
C ALA A 34 35.76 -33.14 2.32
N LEU A 35 35.93 -33.71 1.13
CA LEU A 35 35.95 -35.17 0.92
C LEU A 35 37.12 -35.81 1.65
N ALA A 36 38.32 -35.21 1.57
CA ALA A 36 39.51 -35.68 2.30
C ALA A 36 39.35 -35.58 3.83
N ALA A 37 38.57 -34.63 4.32
CA ALA A 37 38.24 -34.52 5.74
C ALA A 37 37.18 -35.55 6.19
N GLY A 38 36.51 -36.23 5.26
CA GLY A 38 35.43 -37.17 5.56
C GLY A 38 34.19 -36.51 6.16
N GLU A 39 33.99 -35.22 5.92
CA GLU A 39 32.88 -34.43 6.47
C GLU A 39 31.79 -34.18 5.41
N PRO A 40 30.51 -34.14 5.78
CA PRO A 40 29.46 -33.72 4.87
C PRO A 40 29.71 -32.29 4.37
N TYR A 41 29.57 -32.08 3.06
CA TYR A 41 29.76 -30.77 2.44
C TYR A 41 28.61 -30.46 1.49
N ALA A 42 28.19 -29.20 1.44
CA ALA A 42 27.16 -28.78 0.52
C ALA A 42 27.52 -27.42 -0.09
N HIS A 43 27.31 -27.29 -1.39
CA HIS A 43 27.53 -26.02 -2.08
C HIS A 43 26.56 -25.87 -3.25
N THR A 44 26.46 -24.64 -3.78
CA THR A 44 25.71 -24.37 -5.00
C THR A 44 26.69 -24.27 -6.16
N ARG A 45 26.46 -25.06 -7.21
CA ARG A 45 27.25 -25.06 -8.44
C ARG A 45 26.43 -24.53 -9.60
N PHE A 46 27.04 -23.67 -10.43
CA PHE A 46 26.44 -23.27 -11.70
C PHE A 46 26.98 -24.16 -12.82
N ASP A 47 26.10 -24.91 -13.48
CA ASP A 47 26.47 -25.67 -14.66
C ASP A 47 26.40 -24.76 -15.89
N GLN A 48 27.55 -24.40 -16.44
CA GLN A 48 27.64 -23.54 -17.63
C GLN A 48 27.06 -24.20 -18.90
N ARG A 49 27.06 -25.53 -18.99
CA ARG A 49 26.52 -26.24 -20.17
C ARG A 49 25.00 -26.21 -20.20
N ARG A 50 24.37 -26.29 -19.02
CA ARG A 50 22.91 -26.28 -18.85
C ARG A 50 22.36 -24.89 -18.49
N ALA A 51 23.22 -23.92 -18.17
CA ALA A 51 22.86 -22.61 -17.65
C ALA A 51 21.97 -22.68 -16.38
N GLU A 52 22.16 -23.71 -15.57
CA GLU A 52 21.33 -24.04 -14.40
C GLU A 52 22.15 -23.98 -13.10
N GLN A 53 21.48 -23.63 -11.98
CA GLN A 53 22.06 -23.75 -10.64
C GLN A 53 21.63 -25.06 -9.98
N PHE A 54 22.62 -25.83 -9.54
CA PHE A 54 22.46 -27.07 -8.82
C PHE A 54 22.91 -26.89 -7.36
N TYR A 55 22.15 -27.47 -6.44
CA TYR A 55 22.57 -27.64 -5.06
C TYR A 55 23.17 -29.04 -4.92
N GLU A 56 24.47 -29.13 -4.64
CA GLU A 56 25.20 -30.38 -4.54
C GLU A 56 25.54 -30.67 -3.07
N VAL A 57 25.16 -31.85 -2.60
CA VAL A 57 25.45 -32.35 -1.26
C VAL A 57 26.33 -33.58 -1.37
N TYR A 58 27.46 -33.55 -0.69
CA TYR A 58 28.45 -34.61 -0.59
C TYR A 58 28.29 -35.27 0.78
N VAL A 59 28.00 -36.56 0.78
CA VAL A 59 27.82 -37.36 1.99
C VAL A 59 28.90 -38.44 2.02
N PRO A 60 29.82 -38.42 3.00
CA PRO A 60 30.87 -39.43 3.11
C PRO A 60 30.27 -40.81 3.40
N VAL A 61 30.79 -41.83 2.74
CA VAL A 61 30.38 -43.23 2.87
C VAL A 61 31.55 -44.01 3.44
N PHE A 62 31.30 -44.78 4.50
CA PHE A 62 32.30 -45.59 5.18
C PHE A 62 31.92 -47.07 5.11
N THR A 63 32.91 -47.94 4.93
CA THR A 63 32.77 -49.39 5.03
C THR A 63 33.54 -49.87 6.25
N GLY A 64 32.85 -50.02 7.39
CA GLY A 64 33.51 -50.26 8.67
C GLY A 64 34.15 -48.98 9.21
N ALA A 65 35.46 -49.00 9.44
CA ALA A 65 36.23 -47.82 9.86
C ALA A 65 36.89 -47.08 8.69
N ASP A 66 36.85 -47.65 7.49
CA ASP A 66 37.55 -47.11 6.32
C ASP A 66 36.62 -46.22 5.50
N TYR A 67 37.13 -45.08 5.05
CA TYR A 67 36.46 -44.19 4.12
C TYR A 67 36.40 -44.85 2.73
N ALA A 68 35.20 -45.04 2.20
CA ALA A 68 34.97 -45.69 0.92
C ALA A 68 34.77 -44.69 -0.23
N GLY A 69 34.46 -43.42 0.09
CA GLY A 69 34.15 -42.39 -0.89
C GLY A 69 33.02 -41.48 -0.44
N ALA A 70 32.36 -40.79 -1.37
CA ALA A 70 31.21 -39.95 -1.09
C ALA A 70 30.06 -40.14 -2.08
N LEU A 71 28.85 -40.21 -1.53
CA LEU A 71 27.61 -40.13 -2.29
C LEU A 71 27.26 -38.66 -2.51
N VAL A 72 27.07 -38.27 -3.76
CA VAL A 72 26.72 -36.92 -4.17
C VAL A 72 25.30 -36.89 -4.69
N ILE A 73 24.51 -35.96 -4.16
CA ILE A 73 23.15 -35.67 -4.63
C ILE A 73 23.14 -34.23 -5.15
N SER A 74 22.80 -34.07 -6.42
CA SER A 74 22.71 -32.80 -7.12
C SER A 74 21.25 -32.52 -7.47
N MET A 75 20.68 -31.44 -6.92
CA MET A 75 19.28 -31.04 -7.12
C MET A 75 19.18 -29.74 -7.91
N SER A 76 18.30 -29.67 -8.92
CA SER A 76 18.11 -28.43 -9.68
C SER A 76 17.25 -27.43 -8.90
N THR A 77 17.65 -26.16 -8.91
CA THR A 77 16.90 -25.06 -8.25
C THR A 77 15.85 -24.40 -9.17
N GLU A 78 15.76 -24.80 -10.44
CA GLU A 78 14.80 -24.27 -11.41
C GLU A 78 13.32 -24.42 -11.03
N PRO A 79 12.82 -25.62 -10.63
CA PRO A 79 11.40 -25.78 -10.35
C PRO A 79 10.92 -24.84 -9.23
N THR A 80 11.78 -24.59 -8.25
CA THR A 80 11.49 -23.67 -7.14
C THR A 80 11.49 -22.21 -7.59
N ARG A 81 12.40 -21.81 -8.49
CA ARG A 81 12.48 -20.43 -8.99
C ARG A 81 11.25 -19.99 -9.79
N ALA A 82 10.72 -20.86 -10.64
CA ALA A 82 9.52 -20.56 -11.42
C ALA A 82 8.30 -20.29 -10.53
N MET A 83 8.14 -21.07 -9.45
CA MET A 83 7.06 -20.88 -8.47
C MET A 83 7.22 -19.59 -7.67
N VAL A 84 8.45 -19.25 -7.26
CA VAL A 84 8.72 -18.00 -6.52
C VAL A 84 8.41 -16.78 -7.39
N ARG A 85 8.73 -16.82 -8.69
CA ARG A 85 8.49 -15.69 -9.61
C ARG A 85 7.00 -15.43 -9.86
N THR A 86 6.21 -16.48 -10.09
CA THR A 86 4.76 -16.34 -10.31
C THR A 86 4.04 -15.88 -9.04
N ALA A 87 4.40 -16.44 -7.88
CA ALA A 87 3.85 -16.03 -6.60
C ALA A 87 4.17 -14.56 -6.29
N SER A 88 5.42 -14.12 -6.53
CA SER A 88 5.83 -12.73 -6.36
C SER A 88 5.04 -11.78 -7.27
N GLY A 89 4.83 -12.17 -8.54
CA GLY A 89 4.03 -11.39 -9.48
C GLY A 89 2.57 -11.23 -9.04
N LEU A 90 1.93 -12.32 -8.61
CA LEU A 90 0.56 -12.30 -8.08
C LEU A 90 0.44 -11.42 -6.84
N ALA A 91 1.42 -11.47 -5.92
CA ALA A 91 1.43 -10.63 -4.73
C ALA A 91 1.52 -9.14 -5.08
N VAL A 92 2.36 -8.76 -6.05
CA VAL A 92 2.47 -7.37 -6.52
C VAL A 92 1.17 -6.90 -7.16
N VAL A 93 0.52 -7.72 -8.00
CA VAL A 93 -0.78 -7.39 -8.61
C VAL A 93 -1.84 -7.20 -7.53
N ALA A 94 -1.94 -8.13 -6.58
CA ALA A 94 -2.90 -8.03 -5.47
C ALA A 94 -2.66 -6.78 -4.61
N ALA A 95 -1.41 -6.47 -4.29
CA ALA A 95 -1.04 -5.27 -3.55
C ALA A 95 -1.41 -3.98 -4.31
N THR A 96 -1.20 -3.96 -5.63
CA THR A 96 -1.55 -2.81 -6.49
C THR A 96 -3.06 -2.60 -6.52
N ILE A 97 -3.84 -3.68 -6.67
CA ILE A 97 -5.31 -3.61 -6.63
C ILE A 97 -5.78 -3.11 -5.27
N GLY A 98 -5.27 -3.68 -4.17
CA GLY A 98 -5.62 -3.26 -2.82
C GLY A 98 -5.32 -1.78 -2.56
N PHE A 99 -4.13 -1.31 -2.98
CA PHE A 99 -3.73 0.09 -2.85
C PHE A 99 -4.63 1.03 -3.66
N ALA A 100 -4.97 0.66 -4.90
CA ALA A 100 -5.85 1.44 -5.75
C ALA A 100 -7.27 1.53 -5.18
N THR A 101 -7.83 0.40 -4.70
CA THR A 101 -9.16 0.38 -4.06
C THR A 101 -9.17 1.22 -2.79
N PHE A 102 -8.15 1.08 -1.93
CA PHE A 102 -8.03 1.87 -0.70
C PHE A 102 -7.95 3.37 -1.00
N SER A 103 -7.10 3.75 -1.97
CA SER A 103 -6.96 5.15 -2.41
C SER A 103 -8.28 5.69 -2.95
N TYR A 104 -8.99 4.91 -3.76
CA TYR A 104 -10.30 5.28 -4.29
C TYR A 104 -11.34 5.48 -3.17
N VAL A 105 -11.40 4.59 -2.18
CA VAL A 105 -12.32 4.71 -1.04
C VAL A 105 -12.03 5.97 -0.24
N ILE A 106 -10.76 6.27 0.05
CA ILE A 106 -10.36 7.49 0.76
C ILE A 106 -10.82 8.73 -0.03
N LEU A 107 -10.48 8.80 -1.32
CA LEU A 107 -10.83 9.95 -2.17
C LEU A 107 -12.34 10.13 -2.29
N SER A 108 -13.08 9.03 -2.43
CA SER A 108 -14.53 9.03 -2.45
C SER A 108 -15.10 9.55 -1.12
N HIS A 109 -14.59 9.07 0.01
CA HIS A 109 -15.02 9.53 1.33
C HIS A 109 -14.80 11.04 1.52
N PHE A 110 -13.66 11.58 1.09
CA PHE A 110 -13.40 13.02 1.16
C PHE A 110 -14.38 13.85 0.31
N GLN A 111 -14.76 13.38 -0.88
CA GLN A 111 -15.72 14.08 -1.74
C GLN A 111 -17.13 14.09 -1.15
N HIS A 112 -17.62 12.92 -0.71
CA HIS A 112 -18.93 12.82 -0.05
C HIS A 112 -18.96 13.67 1.22
N ASN A 113 -17.86 13.72 1.99
CA ASN A 113 -17.81 14.54 3.19
C ASN A 113 -17.86 16.04 2.87
N ARG A 114 -17.26 16.50 1.76
CA ARG A 114 -17.37 17.92 1.34
C ARG A 114 -18.79 18.30 0.93
N GLU A 115 -19.51 17.43 0.24
CA GLU A 115 -20.91 17.68 -0.13
C GLU A 115 -21.84 17.65 1.09
N LEU A 116 -21.61 16.70 2.01
CA LEU A 116 -22.33 16.64 3.28
C LEU A 116 -22.06 17.87 4.15
N VAL A 117 -20.81 18.34 4.23
CA VAL A 117 -20.42 19.57 4.93
C VAL A 117 -21.05 20.80 4.27
N ALA A 118 -21.08 20.88 2.93
CA ALA A 118 -21.73 21.98 2.23
C ALA A 118 -23.24 22.01 2.52
N LEU A 119 -23.93 20.87 2.48
CA LEU A 119 -25.35 20.76 2.81
C LEU A 119 -25.65 21.00 4.29
N ALA A 120 -24.78 20.57 5.19
CA ALA A 120 -24.96 20.71 6.63
C ALA A 120 -24.68 22.14 7.13
N TYR A 121 -23.79 22.88 6.45
CA TYR A 121 -23.27 24.16 6.95
C TYR A 121 -23.51 25.37 6.05
N GLN A 122 -24.07 25.22 4.84
CA GLN A 122 -24.43 26.34 3.98
C GLN A 122 -25.94 26.42 3.77
N ASP A 123 -26.43 27.64 3.62
CA ASP A 123 -27.81 27.92 3.25
C ASP A 123 -27.97 27.87 1.73
N SER A 124 -28.94 27.10 1.24
CA SER A 124 -29.10 26.79 -0.18
C SER A 124 -29.49 27.99 -1.05
N LEU A 125 -30.18 28.97 -0.47
CA LEU A 125 -30.58 30.19 -1.17
C LEU A 125 -29.43 31.18 -1.28
N SER A 126 -28.80 31.52 -0.15
CA SER A 126 -27.81 32.60 -0.09
C SER A 126 -26.35 32.16 -0.31
N GLY A 127 -26.07 30.86 -0.16
CA GLY A 127 -24.70 30.31 -0.12
C GLY A 127 -23.89 30.72 1.10
N LEU A 128 -24.48 31.47 2.04
CA LEU A 128 -23.84 31.83 3.30
C LEU A 128 -23.82 30.65 4.27
N PRO A 129 -22.89 30.63 5.24
CA PRO A 129 -22.94 29.62 6.28
C PRO A 129 -24.23 29.71 7.07
N ASN A 130 -24.85 28.57 7.36
CA ASN A 130 -26.18 28.49 7.93
C ASN A 130 -26.16 28.56 9.47
N LYS A 131 -27.34 28.44 10.06
CA LYS A 131 -27.55 28.40 11.51
C LYS A 131 -26.77 27.29 12.21
N ALA A 132 -26.67 26.09 11.64
CA ALA A 132 -25.94 24.98 12.26
C ALA A 132 -24.46 25.33 12.42
N TYR A 133 -23.86 25.92 11.38
CA TYR A 133 -22.46 26.36 11.44
C TYR A 133 -22.25 27.51 12.43
N LEU A 134 -23.20 28.45 12.52
CA LEU A 134 -23.16 29.50 13.52
C LEU A 134 -23.10 28.91 14.94
N MET A 135 -23.94 27.92 15.25
CA MET A 135 -23.96 27.29 16.58
C MET A 135 -22.61 26.64 16.92
N GLU A 136 -22.01 25.91 15.99
CA GLU A 136 -20.70 25.27 16.22
C GLU A 136 -19.58 26.28 16.45
N VAL A 137 -19.55 27.37 15.68
CA VAL A 137 -18.58 28.46 15.87
C VAL A 137 -18.77 29.13 17.24
N LEU A 138 -20.02 29.31 17.69
CA LEU A 138 -20.32 29.87 19.01
C LEU A 138 -19.92 28.91 20.14
N ASP A 139 -20.20 27.62 20.00
CA ASP A 139 -19.80 26.60 21.00
C ASP A 139 -18.27 26.52 21.13
N GLU A 140 -17.54 26.55 20.02
CA GLU A 140 -16.08 26.57 20.01
C GLU A 140 -15.52 27.85 20.67
N ALA A 141 -16.11 29.02 20.36
CA ALA A 141 -15.69 30.30 20.92
C ALA A 141 -15.98 30.41 22.42
N LEU A 142 -17.10 29.89 22.90
CA LEU A 142 -17.45 29.86 24.32
C LEU A 142 -16.62 28.81 25.08
N GLY A 143 -16.33 27.67 24.46
CA GLY A 143 -15.58 26.58 25.09
C GLY A 143 -14.09 26.87 25.30
N ARG A 144 -13.45 27.64 24.42
CA ARG A 144 -12.03 28.00 24.54
C ARG A 144 -11.76 29.19 25.48
N GLY A 145 -12.82 29.90 25.88
CA GLY A 145 -12.69 31.21 26.51
C GLY A 145 -12.38 32.29 25.46
N LEU A 146 -12.98 33.45 25.63
CA LEU A 146 -12.84 34.55 24.67
C LEU A 146 -11.55 35.34 24.96
N ASP A 147 -10.53 35.17 24.12
CA ASP A 147 -9.29 35.98 24.19
C ASP A 147 -9.54 37.47 23.94
N ARG A 148 -10.63 37.82 23.26
CA ARG A 148 -11.05 39.19 22.94
C ARG A 148 -12.57 39.32 23.02
N PRO A 149 -13.10 40.52 23.34
CA PRO A 149 -14.53 40.77 23.28
C PRO A 149 -15.07 40.48 21.88
N GLN A 150 -16.08 39.62 21.80
CA GLN A 150 -16.82 39.32 20.57
C GLN A 150 -18.24 39.88 20.69
N ALA A 151 -18.84 40.23 19.55
CA ALA A 151 -20.20 40.75 19.47
C ALA A 151 -20.95 40.04 18.35
N ILE A 152 -22.25 39.82 18.57
CA ILE A 152 -23.18 39.31 17.56
C ILE A 152 -24.10 40.44 17.14
N MET A 153 -24.21 40.66 15.84
CA MET A 153 -25.17 41.60 15.25
C MET A 153 -26.23 40.80 14.48
N MET A 154 -27.48 40.89 14.90
CA MET A 154 -28.60 40.32 14.17
C MET A 154 -29.20 41.36 13.22
N ILE A 155 -29.25 41.02 11.94
CA ILE A 155 -29.81 41.86 10.88
C ILE A 155 -31.10 41.21 10.40
N HIS A 156 -32.23 41.89 10.54
CA HIS A 156 -33.53 41.42 10.08
C HIS A 156 -34.00 42.17 8.83
N CYS A 157 -34.29 41.45 7.77
CA CYS A 157 -34.86 42.00 6.54
C CYS A 157 -36.35 42.31 6.73
N ARG A 158 -36.70 43.58 6.92
CA ARG A 158 -38.12 43.97 6.97
C ARG A 158 -38.78 43.86 5.59
N ASN A 159 -40.07 43.54 5.58
CA ASN A 159 -40.96 43.56 4.42
C ASN A 159 -40.66 42.57 3.27
N ILE A 160 -39.81 41.55 3.46
CA ILE A 160 -39.64 40.48 2.44
C ILE A 160 -41.00 39.82 2.10
N GLY A 161 -41.85 39.57 3.09
CA GLY A 161 -43.18 39.00 2.86
C GLY A 161 -44.06 39.87 1.93
N ALA A 162 -43.97 41.19 2.03
CA ALA A 162 -44.72 42.10 1.15
C ALA A 162 -44.19 42.06 -0.29
N ILE A 163 -42.87 41.92 -0.47
CA ILE A 163 -42.25 41.73 -1.79
C ILE A 163 -42.74 40.39 -2.38
N ASN A 164 -42.72 39.32 -1.59
CA ASN A 164 -43.18 38.00 -2.03
C ASN A 164 -44.66 38.03 -2.45
N SER A 165 -45.51 38.71 -1.69
CA SER A 165 -46.94 38.84 -2.02
C SER A 165 -47.19 39.68 -3.27
N ALA A 166 -46.38 40.72 -3.53
CA ALA A 166 -46.59 41.63 -4.66
C ALA A 166 -45.94 41.14 -5.96
N TYR A 167 -44.79 40.43 -5.87
CA TYR A 167 -43.94 40.13 -7.02
C TYR A 167 -43.54 38.66 -7.13
N GLY A 168 -43.99 37.79 -6.22
CA GLY A 168 -43.66 36.37 -6.18
C GLY A 168 -42.37 36.06 -5.42
N PHE A 169 -42.22 34.79 -5.04
CA PHE A 169 -41.08 34.29 -4.25
C PHE A 169 -39.74 34.47 -4.98
N ASP A 170 -39.68 34.26 -6.30
CA ASP A 170 -38.45 34.43 -7.08
C ASP A 170 -37.85 35.84 -6.95
N ILE A 171 -38.70 36.88 -6.87
CA ILE A 171 -38.25 38.26 -6.70
C ILE A 171 -37.80 38.52 -5.26
N GLY A 172 -38.48 37.93 -4.28
CA GLY A 172 -38.05 37.91 -2.88
C GLY A 172 -36.67 37.30 -2.69
N ASP A 173 -36.45 36.13 -3.30
CA ASP A 173 -35.20 35.39 -3.26
C ASP A 173 -34.06 36.20 -3.89
N ARG A 174 -34.32 36.86 -5.03
CA ARG A 174 -33.35 37.78 -5.63
C ARG A 174 -33.03 38.98 -4.75
N ALA A 175 -34.01 39.52 -4.03
CA ALA A 175 -33.77 40.60 -3.08
C ALA A 175 -32.90 40.14 -1.89
N LEU A 176 -33.15 38.94 -1.36
CA LEU A 176 -32.33 38.32 -0.31
C LEU A 176 -30.90 38.02 -0.78
N LEU A 177 -30.74 37.50 -1.98
CA LEU A 177 -29.44 37.26 -2.62
C LEU A 177 -28.62 38.55 -2.77
N GLU A 178 -29.25 39.62 -3.27
CA GLU A 178 -28.57 40.91 -3.44
C GLU A 178 -28.20 41.54 -2.10
N LEU A 179 -29.06 41.41 -1.07
CA LEU A 179 -28.73 41.85 0.28
C LEU A 179 -27.53 41.06 0.84
N SER A 180 -27.55 39.73 0.71
CA SER A 180 -26.47 38.84 1.15
C SER A 180 -25.15 39.23 0.49
N ARG A 181 -25.16 39.47 -0.83
CA ARG A 181 -24.00 39.93 -1.59
C ARG A 181 -23.46 41.27 -1.08
N ARG A 182 -24.33 42.23 -0.76
CA ARG A 182 -23.91 43.53 -0.19
C ARG A 182 -23.31 43.40 1.20
N LEU A 183 -23.86 42.51 2.03
CA LEU A 183 -23.34 42.25 3.37
C LEU A 183 -22.00 41.51 3.34
N GLN A 184 -21.77 40.64 2.35
CA GLN A 184 -20.48 39.97 2.15
C GLN A 184 -19.32 40.94 1.97
N ALA A 185 -19.55 42.15 1.44
CA ALA A 185 -18.51 43.17 1.31
C ALA A 185 -17.92 43.64 2.67
N PHE A 186 -18.61 43.36 3.79
CA PHE A 186 -18.13 43.68 5.13
C PHE A 186 -17.44 42.51 5.84
N VAL A 187 -17.39 41.33 5.21
CA VAL A 187 -16.70 40.15 5.75
C VAL A 187 -15.20 40.37 5.76
N SER A 188 -14.55 39.92 6.82
CA SER A 188 -13.08 39.99 7.00
C SER A 188 -12.65 38.84 7.91
N GLU A 189 -11.35 38.64 8.12
CA GLU A 189 -10.85 37.57 9.00
C GLU A 189 -11.48 37.59 10.40
N GLN A 190 -11.85 38.78 10.90
CA GLN A 190 -12.46 38.99 12.22
C GLN A 190 -13.99 39.14 12.19
N ARG A 191 -14.61 39.22 11.01
CA ARG A 191 -16.07 39.42 10.86
C ARG A 191 -16.64 38.37 9.92
N ARG A 192 -17.40 37.45 10.49
CA ARG A 192 -18.08 36.38 9.76
C ARG A 192 -19.55 36.71 9.60
N LEU A 193 -20.12 36.35 8.45
CA LEU A 193 -21.53 36.54 8.13
C LEU A 193 -22.17 35.15 8.01
N PHE A 194 -23.36 35.00 8.60
CA PHE A 194 -24.12 33.75 8.60
C PHE A 194 -25.57 34.06 8.19
N HIS A 195 -26.21 33.15 7.47
CA HIS A 195 -27.64 33.22 7.23
C HIS A 195 -28.37 32.49 8.36
N PHE A 196 -29.20 33.24 9.08
CA PHE A 196 -30.02 32.75 10.17
C PHE A 196 -31.50 32.88 9.78
N ALA A 197 -32.08 31.78 9.32
CA ALA A 197 -33.52 31.63 9.12
C ALA A 197 -34.09 30.71 10.21
N THR A 198 -35.36 30.94 10.58
CA THR A 198 -36.13 30.14 11.55
C THR A 198 -37.19 29.33 10.86
#